data_AF-A0A817TXX7-F1
#
_entry.id   AF-A0A817TXX7-F1
#
_cell.length_a   1.000
_cell.length_b   1.000
_cell.length_c   1.000
_cell.angle_alpha   90.00
_cell.angle_beta   90.00
_cell.angle_gamma   90.00
#
_symmetry.space_group_name_H-M   'P 1'
#
loop_
_entity.id
_entity.type
_entity.pdbx_description
1 polymer ?
#
loop_
_entity_poly.entity_id
_entity_poly.type
_entity_poly.pdbx_seq_one_letter_code
_entity_poly.pdbx_strand_id
1 'polypeptide(L)'
;MTDSIVLSFTTSNRGKPLLVYSGHSYRLKKSAMRVKYWSCNSNSCSANVHTNQNDHFLKANGHHHHMPSPEQIELRNLKQKVKDRVQVETNSVPKIYEKELARSNLSPTALILAPVATEAKSNLNRIRRKTTAPLPTSSEFEIPDTYRNTFNGEPFIYFPYVISLLSGKSTDIYRQLLSELEYHAERLKLKFEPVHIMSDFEMSLIKAIKQKFPKAMHHGCFFHLCQSLYKEVQALDLAEAYLNDEDIRLACRSTMALALLSFEHI
;
A
#
# COMPACT_ATOMS: atom_id res chain seq x y z
N MET A 1 5.38 -15.72 43.85
CA MET A 1 5.11 -15.62 42.41
C MET A 1 6.45 -15.68 41.72
N THR A 2 6.76 -16.76 41.00
CA THR A 2 8.04 -16.91 40.30
C THR A 2 8.03 -15.98 39.10
N ASP A 3 8.85 -14.92 39.12
CA ASP A 3 9.11 -14.05 37.96
C ASP A 3 9.52 -14.94 36.79
N SER A 4 8.60 -15.12 35.84
CA SER A 4 8.86 -15.90 34.63
C SER A 4 9.81 -15.09 33.77
N ILE A 5 11.02 -15.60 33.56
CA ILE A 5 12.01 -14.97 32.69
C ILE A 5 11.46 -14.94 31.27
N VAL A 6 11.05 -13.76 30.80
CA VAL A 6 10.55 -13.55 29.44
C VAL A 6 11.74 -13.22 28.53
N LEU A 7 12.04 -14.15 27.62
CA LEU A 7 12.91 -13.89 26.48
C LEU A 7 12.07 -13.62 25.24
N SER A 8 12.48 -12.63 24.44
CA SER A 8 11.91 -12.42 23.12
C SER A 8 13.01 -12.23 22.09
N PHE A 9 12.67 -12.42 20.82
CA PHE A 9 13.61 -12.34 19.71
C PHE A 9 13.14 -11.31 18.69
N THR A 10 14.11 -10.57 18.16
CA THR A 10 13.93 -9.64 17.04
C THR A 10 15.10 -9.79 16.08
N THR A 11 15.11 -9.06 14.98
CA THR A 11 16.20 -9.05 14.01
C THR A 11 16.90 -7.69 13.95
N SER A 12 18.18 -7.70 13.62
CA SER A 12 18.94 -6.50 13.30
C SER A 12 18.54 -5.93 11.93
N ASN A 13 19.00 -4.72 11.60
CA ASN A 13 18.78 -4.13 10.26
C ASN A 13 19.29 -5.02 9.12
N ARG A 14 20.28 -5.88 9.39
CA ARG A 14 20.87 -6.83 8.45
C ARG A 14 20.24 -8.24 8.52
N GLY A 15 19.15 -8.42 9.25
CA GLY A 15 18.41 -9.70 9.36
C GLY A 15 19.00 -10.69 10.36
N LYS A 16 20.12 -10.40 11.01
CA LYS A 16 20.69 -11.29 12.06
C LYS A 16 19.81 -11.29 13.32
N PRO A 17 19.66 -12.42 14.03
CA PRO A 17 18.85 -12.50 15.24
C PRO A 17 19.45 -11.68 16.39
N LEU A 18 18.57 -11.10 17.20
CA LEU A 18 18.86 -10.37 18.43
C LEU A 18 17.96 -10.92 19.54
N LEU A 19 18.57 -11.20 20.68
CA LEU A 19 17.85 -11.57 21.89
C LEU A 19 17.45 -10.30 22.65
N VAL A 20 16.25 -10.29 23.22
CA VAL A 20 15.76 -9.23 24.11
C VAL A 20 15.49 -9.84 25.48
N TYR A 21 16.11 -9.25 26.50
CA TYR A 21 15.96 -9.64 27.90
C TYR A 21 16.07 -8.40 28.78
N SER A 22 15.16 -8.23 29.74
CA SER A 22 15.10 -7.10 30.68
C SER A 22 15.22 -5.71 30.01
N GLY A 23 14.56 -5.52 28.86
CA GLY A 23 14.59 -4.25 28.11
C GLY A 23 15.91 -3.92 27.40
N HIS A 24 16.86 -4.85 27.39
CA HIS A 24 18.12 -4.74 26.66
C HIS A 24 18.15 -5.71 25.47
N SER A 25 18.88 -5.33 24.41
CA SER A 25 19.11 -6.18 23.24
C SER A 25 20.52 -6.75 23.24
N TYR A 26 20.66 -8.01 22.82
CA TYR A 26 21.91 -8.75 22.78
C TYR A 26 22.13 -9.36 21.39
N ARG A 27 23.37 -9.31 20.90
CA ARG A 27 23.81 -9.91 19.65
C ARG A 27 24.37 -11.30 19.91
N LEU A 28 24.09 -12.25 19.03
CA LEU A 28 24.71 -13.57 19.08
C LEU A 28 26.22 -13.44 18.81
N LYS A 29 27.04 -13.82 19.80
CA LYS A 29 28.51 -13.80 19.70
C LYS A 29 29.06 -15.14 19.20
N LYS A 30 28.56 -16.24 19.75
CA LYS A 30 28.91 -17.61 19.34
C LYS A 30 27.80 -18.61 19.69
N SER A 31 27.69 -19.68 18.91
CA SER A 31 26.87 -20.84 19.23
C SER A 31 27.78 -22.06 19.38
N ALA A 32 27.80 -22.68 20.54
CA ALA A 32 28.50 -23.94 20.82
C ALA A 32 27.49 -25.08 20.96
N MET A 33 27.91 -26.35 20.96
CA MET A 33 27.01 -27.53 20.92
C MET A 33 25.73 -27.42 21.77
N ARG A 34 25.82 -26.94 23.02
CA ARG A 34 24.68 -26.87 23.95
C ARG A 34 24.22 -25.46 24.32
N VAL A 35 25.01 -24.43 23.99
CA VAL A 35 24.81 -23.06 24.51
C VAL A 35 25.05 -22.02 23.44
N LYS A 36 24.12 -21.07 23.31
CA LYS A 36 24.24 -19.83 22.56
C LYS A 36 24.67 -18.70 23.49
N TYR A 37 25.69 -17.95 23.10
CA TYR A 37 26.27 -16.85 23.89
C TYR A 37 25.92 -15.52 23.24
N TRP A 38 25.24 -14.67 23.99
CA TRP A 38 24.75 -13.37 23.55
C TRP A 38 25.46 -12.27 24.33
N SER A 39 25.94 -11.24 23.62
CA SER A 39 26.60 -10.07 24.21
C SER A 39 25.78 -8.82 23.98
N CYS A 40 25.74 -7.90 24.95
CA CYS A 40 24.94 -6.69 24.85
C CYS A 40 25.25 -5.91 23.55
N ASN A 41 24.21 -5.33 22.97
CA ASN A 41 24.31 -4.57 21.74
C ASN A 41 24.87 -3.14 21.95
N SER A 42 24.88 -2.64 23.19
CA SER A 42 25.48 -1.33 23.52
C SER A 42 27.00 -1.38 23.42
N ASN A 43 27.60 -0.31 22.91
CA ASN A 43 29.06 -0.15 22.90
C ASN A 43 29.56 -0.05 24.35
N SER A 44 30.74 -0.58 24.64
CA SER A 44 31.35 -0.57 25.98
C SER A 44 30.56 -1.27 27.11
N CYS A 45 29.52 -2.04 26.79
CA CYS A 45 28.82 -2.88 27.76
C CYS A 45 29.34 -4.33 27.73
N SER A 46 29.62 -4.90 28.90
CA SER A 46 30.13 -6.26 29.08
C SER A 46 29.06 -7.29 29.44
N ALA A 47 27.80 -6.88 29.57
CA ALA A 47 26.70 -7.77 29.93
C ALA A 47 26.43 -8.83 28.85
N ASN A 48 26.20 -10.07 29.29
CA ASN A 48 26.00 -11.24 28.42
C ASN A 48 24.85 -12.10 28.92
N VAL A 49 24.15 -12.74 27.98
CA VAL A 49 23.08 -13.70 28.26
C VAL A 49 23.39 -15.01 27.54
N HIS A 50 23.08 -16.13 28.16
CA HIS A 50 23.29 -17.46 27.62
C HIS A 50 21.94 -18.14 27.50
N THR A 51 21.69 -18.74 26.34
CA THR A 51 20.51 -19.58 26.10
C THR A 51 20.94 -20.98 25.67
N ASN A 52 20.07 -21.97 25.83
CA ASN A 52 20.29 -23.28 25.24
C ASN A 52 20.04 -23.23 23.71
N GLN A 53 20.18 -24.37 23.01
CA GLN A 53 19.91 -24.41 21.57
C GLN A 53 18.43 -24.13 21.22
N ASN A 54 17.52 -24.42 22.15
CA ASN A 54 16.08 -24.15 22.04
C ASN A 54 15.70 -22.75 22.54
N ASP A 55 16.68 -21.85 22.68
CA ASP A 55 16.46 -20.45 23.05
C ASP A 55 15.84 -20.21 24.44
N HIS A 56 15.91 -21.21 25.33
CA HIS A 56 15.55 -21.06 26.74
C HIS A 56 16.68 -20.41 27.53
N PHE A 57 16.31 -19.58 28.51
CA PHE A 57 17.26 -18.90 29.39
C PHE A 57 18.11 -19.90 30.18
N LEU A 58 19.42 -19.65 30.21
CA LEU A 58 20.35 -20.39 31.08
C LEU A 58 20.95 -19.49 32.15
N LYS A 59 21.55 -18.36 31.75
CA LYS A 59 22.14 -17.39 32.68
C LYS A 59 22.33 -16.01 32.06
N ALA A 60 22.37 -14.99 32.92
CA ALA A 60 22.78 -13.64 32.56
C ALA A 60 23.95 -13.20 33.47
N ASN A 61 24.95 -12.55 32.90
CA ASN A 61 26.17 -12.12 33.58
C ASN A 61 26.50 -10.67 33.24
N GLY A 62 27.14 -9.94 34.15
CA GLY A 62 27.60 -8.57 33.95
C GLY A 62 26.55 -7.51 34.29
N HIS A 63 27.01 -6.28 34.54
CA HIS A 63 26.17 -5.15 34.89
C HIS A 63 26.02 -4.18 33.70
N HIS A 64 24.83 -3.62 33.53
CA HIS A 64 24.57 -2.61 32.50
C HIS A 64 24.90 -1.21 33.04
N HIS A 65 25.78 -0.48 32.36
CA HIS A 65 26.06 0.93 32.64
C HIS A 65 25.27 1.89 31.73
N HIS A 66 24.19 1.38 31.15
CA HIS A 66 23.31 2.15 30.28
C HIS A 66 21.87 1.73 30.58
N MET A 67 20.94 2.65 30.37
CA MET A 67 19.53 2.36 30.57
C MET A 67 19.02 1.34 29.55
N PRO A 68 17.99 0.56 29.91
CA PRO A 68 17.16 -0.15 28.94
C PRO A 68 16.57 0.83 27.92
N SER A 69 16.38 0.37 26.69
CA SER A 69 15.75 1.15 25.61
C SER A 69 14.59 0.36 24.98
N PRO A 70 13.53 0.07 25.76
CA PRO A 70 12.38 -0.70 25.28
C PRO A 70 11.72 -0.08 24.04
N GLU A 71 11.68 1.25 23.95
CA GLU A 71 11.14 1.98 22.81
C GLU A 71 11.89 1.67 21.50
N GLN A 72 13.21 1.45 21.57
CA GLN A 72 14.00 1.07 20.39
C GLN A 72 13.77 -0.40 19.99
N ILE A 73 13.41 -1.25 20.94
CA ILE A 73 13.03 -2.65 20.70
C ILE A 73 11.66 -2.69 20.03
N GLU A 74 10.69 -1.95 20.57
CA GLU A 74 9.36 -1.78 20.02
C GLU A 74 9.39 -1.30 18.56
N LEU A 75 10.14 -0.22 18.28
CA LEU A 75 10.30 0.30 16.91
C LEU A 75 10.99 -0.69 15.97
N ARG A 76 11.88 -1.55 16.48
CA ARG A 76 12.52 -2.58 15.68
C ARG A 76 11.54 -3.70 15.32
N ASN A 77 10.69 -4.10 16.26
CA ASN A 77 9.62 -5.07 16.03
C ASN A 77 8.62 -4.54 14.99
N LEU A 78 8.20 -3.28 15.10
CA LEU A 78 7.37 -2.62 14.09
C LEU A 78 8.02 -2.69 12.70
N LYS A 79 9.29 -2.27 12.59
CA LYS A 79 10.03 -2.30 11.32
C LYS A 79 10.12 -3.70 10.74
N GLN A 80 10.28 -4.73 11.57
CA GLN A 80 10.33 -6.11 11.10
C GLN A 80 8.99 -6.54 10.51
N LYS A 81 7.87 -6.32 11.21
CA LYS A 81 6.53 -6.61 10.69
C LYS A 81 6.24 -5.90 9.38
N VAL A 82 6.59 -4.61 9.26
CA VAL A 82 6.41 -3.86 8.02
C VAL A 82 7.26 -4.43 6.88
N LYS A 83 8.51 -4.86 7.14
CA LYS A 83 9.35 -5.50 6.12
C LYS A 83 8.74 -6.79 5.61
N ASP A 84 8.13 -7.59 6.49
CA ASP A 84 7.52 -8.86 6.12
C ASP A 84 6.27 -8.62 5.26
N ARG A 85 5.42 -7.66 5.64
CA ARG A 85 4.22 -7.29 4.89
C ARG A 85 4.52 -6.68 3.52
N VAL A 86 5.54 -5.81 3.43
CA VAL A 86 5.96 -5.14 2.19
C VAL A 86 6.43 -6.13 1.11
N GLN A 87 6.88 -7.33 1.49
CA GLN A 87 7.31 -8.35 0.53
C GLN A 87 6.15 -9.07 -0.16
N VAL A 88 4.95 -9.04 0.44
CA VAL A 88 3.79 -9.83 0.01
C VAL A 88 2.63 -8.93 -0.47
N GLU A 89 2.41 -7.79 0.20
CA GLU A 89 1.29 -6.91 -0.11
C GLU A 89 1.54 -6.00 -1.33
N THR A 90 0.47 -5.76 -2.11
CA THR A 90 0.52 -4.87 -3.28
C THR A 90 0.26 -3.40 -2.95
N ASN A 91 -0.34 -3.10 -1.79
CA ASN A 91 -0.63 -1.74 -1.32
C ASN A 91 0.62 -0.84 -1.27
N SER A 92 0.46 0.48 -1.32
CA SER A 92 1.60 1.40 -1.22
C SER A 92 2.33 1.24 0.12
N VAL A 93 3.67 1.32 0.10
CA VAL A 93 4.49 1.19 1.32
C VAL A 93 4.07 2.13 2.46
N PRO A 94 3.74 3.42 2.21
CA PRO A 94 3.22 4.28 3.27
C PRO A 94 1.94 3.75 3.92
N LYS A 95 0.99 3.27 3.11
CA LYS A 95 -0.27 2.70 3.58
C LYS A 95 -0.06 1.43 4.41
N ILE A 96 0.93 0.60 4.05
CA ILE A 96 1.30 -0.58 4.84
C ILE A 96 1.86 -0.14 6.20
N TYR A 97 2.78 0.83 6.21
CA TYR A 97 3.41 1.34 7.42
C TYR A 97 2.39 1.97 8.38
N GLU A 98 1.54 2.88 7.88
CA GLU A 98 0.51 3.56 8.68
C GLU A 98 -0.48 2.57 9.28
N LYS A 99 -0.92 1.57 8.50
CA LYS A 99 -1.80 0.51 9.02
C LYS A 99 -1.13 -0.33 10.09
N GLU A 100 0.16 -0.64 9.96
CA GLU A 100 0.87 -1.40 10.99
C GLU A 100 1.07 -0.57 12.26
N LEU A 101 1.41 0.71 12.09
CA LEU A 101 1.57 1.65 13.20
C LEU A 101 0.26 1.81 13.99
N ALA A 102 -0.86 2.00 13.29
CA ALA A 102 -2.19 2.11 13.91
C ALA A 102 -2.63 0.83 14.65
N ARG A 103 -2.15 -0.34 14.24
CA ARG A 103 -2.43 -1.64 14.89
C ARG A 103 -1.45 -1.98 16.00
N SER A 104 -0.37 -1.21 16.14
CA SER A 104 0.70 -1.52 17.07
C SER A 104 0.42 -0.94 18.46
N ASN A 105 0.62 -1.75 19.50
CA ASN A 105 0.55 -1.30 20.90
C ASN A 105 1.89 -0.69 21.33
N LEU A 106 2.35 0.34 20.61
CA LEU A 106 3.57 1.06 20.95
C LEU A 106 3.37 1.95 22.17
N SER A 107 4.39 2.07 23.00
CA SER A 107 4.41 3.05 24.08
C SER A 107 4.33 4.49 23.52
N PRO A 108 3.81 5.47 24.30
CA PRO A 108 3.78 6.86 23.87
C PRO A 108 5.15 7.40 23.44
N THR A 109 6.22 7.00 24.14
CA THR A 109 7.60 7.35 23.78
C THR A 109 8.03 6.75 22.44
N ALA A 110 7.71 5.48 22.19
CA ALA A 110 8.01 4.84 20.91
C ALA A 110 7.23 5.47 19.74
N LEU A 111 5.98 5.87 19.94
CA LEU A 111 5.18 6.58 18.93
C LEU A 111 5.80 7.91 18.52
N ILE A 112 6.28 8.70 19.49
CA ILE A 112 6.97 9.98 19.22
C ILE A 112 8.26 9.76 18.42
N LEU A 113 8.98 8.68 18.69
CA LEU A 113 10.23 8.33 18.00
C LEU A 113 10.01 7.58 16.68
N ALA A 114 8.79 7.16 16.38
CA ALA A 114 8.48 6.44 15.16
C ALA A 114 8.69 7.36 13.95
N PRO A 115 9.45 6.93 12.92
CA PRO A 115 9.61 7.74 11.73
C PRO A 115 8.27 7.89 11.02
N VAL A 116 8.08 9.01 10.32
CA VAL A 116 6.93 9.18 9.44
C VAL A 116 7.04 8.26 8.22
N ALA A 117 5.90 7.89 7.63
CA ALA A 117 5.84 6.92 6.56
C ALA A 117 6.71 7.29 5.34
N THR A 118 6.87 8.59 5.08
CA THR A 118 7.72 9.14 4.01
C THR A 118 9.20 8.84 4.22
N GLU A 119 9.70 8.92 5.45
CA GLU A 119 11.08 8.60 5.81
C GLU A 119 11.35 7.09 5.73
N ALA A 120 10.38 6.27 6.17
CA ALA A 120 10.51 4.82 6.15
C ALA A 120 10.45 4.23 4.72
N LYS A 121 9.84 4.94 3.76
CA LYS A 121 9.51 4.47 2.42
C LYS A 121 10.70 3.99 1.59
N SER A 122 11.82 4.73 1.58
CA SER A 122 12.93 4.46 0.65
C SER A 122 13.56 3.07 0.85
N ASN A 123 13.90 2.74 2.09
CA ASN A 123 14.49 1.44 2.41
C ASN A 123 13.49 0.28 2.22
N LEU A 124 12.21 0.49 2.58
CA LEU A 124 11.16 -0.52 2.43
C LEU A 124 10.86 -0.82 0.95
N ASN A 125 10.80 0.20 0.09
CA ASN A 125 10.68 0.01 -1.35
C ASN A 125 11.87 -0.76 -1.95
N ARG A 126 13.09 -0.49 -1.47
CA ARG A 126 14.27 -1.24 -1.91
C ARG A 126 14.19 -2.72 -1.53
N ILE A 127 13.64 -3.03 -0.36
CA ILE A 127 13.39 -4.42 0.06
C ILE A 127 12.33 -5.06 -0.84
N ARG A 128 11.21 -4.37 -1.08
CA ARG A 128 10.12 -4.84 -1.94
C ARG A 128 10.58 -5.19 -3.36
N ARG A 129 11.43 -4.35 -3.95
CA ARG A 129 11.97 -4.57 -5.30
C ARG A 129 12.75 -5.88 -5.46
N LYS A 130 13.20 -6.50 -4.36
CA LYS A 130 13.88 -7.81 -4.42
C LYS A 130 12.90 -8.98 -4.63
N THR A 131 11.65 -8.82 -4.22
CA THR A 131 10.60 -9.86 -4.34
C THR A 131 9.60 -9.55 -5.45
N THR A 132 9.48 -8.28 -5.84
CA THR A 132 8.64 -7.87 -6.97
C THR A 132 9.33 -8.22 -8.28
N ALA A 133 8.59 -8.79 -9.22
CA ALA A 133 9.07 -9.02 -10.58
C ALA A 133 9.64 -7.73 -11.18
N PRO A 134 10.74 -7.80 -11.96
CA PRO A 134 11.25 -6.65 -12.66
C PRO A 134 10.16 -6.09 -13.56
N LEU A 135 10.14 -4.76 -13.73
CA LEU A 135 9.24 -4.14 -14.69
C LEU A 135 9.54 -4.71 -16.08
N PRO A 136 8.52 -5.05 -16.88
CA PRO A 136 8.73 -5.50 -18.24
C PRO A 136 9.52 -4.45 -19.01
N THR A 137 10.56 -4.90 -19.69
CA THR A 137 11.49 -4.04 -20.46
C THR A 137 11.01 -3.81 -21.88
N SER A 138 10.11 -4.67 -22.37
CA SER A 138 9.46 -4.56 -23.67
C SER A 138 8.01 -4.11 -23.50
N SER A 139 7.54 -3.31 -24.45
CA SER A 139 6.13 -2.96 -24.63
C SER A 139 5.33 -4.11 -25.27
N GLU A 140 6.00 -5.12 -25.81
CA GLU A 140 5.38 -6.33 -26.35
C GLU A 140 5.02 -7.28 -25.21
N PHE A 141 3.79 -7.14 -24.73
CA PHE A 141 3.17 -8.07 -23.79
C PHE A 141 1.89 -8.61 -24.42
N GLU A 142 1.87 -9.91 -24.73
CA GLU A 142 0.65 -10.56 -25.19
C GLU A 142 -0.26 -10.82 -23.99
N ILE A 143 -1.31 -10.01 -23.89
CA ILE A 143 -2.32 -10.20 -22.86
C ILE A 143 -3.16 -11.43 -23.22
N PRO A 144 -3.34 -12.43 -22.34
CA PRO A 144 -4.18 -13.59 -22.65
C PRO A 144 -5.61 -13.21 -23.02
N ASP A 145 -6.24 -13.97 -23.92
CA ASP A 145 -7.59 -13.65 -24.43
C ASP A 145 -8.66 -13.59 -23.31
N THR A 146 -8.48 -14.35 -22.24
CA THR A 146 -9.34 -14.30 -21.03
C THR A 146 -9.35 -12.94 -20.33
N TYR A 147 -8.33 -12.10 -20.56
CA TYR A 147 -8.26 -10.74 -20.03
C TYR A 147 -8.56 -9.68 -21.09
N ARG A 148 -8.63 -10.06 -22.38
CA ARG A 148 -8.92 -9.15 -23.49
C ARG A 148 -10.39 -8.79 -23.58
N ASN A 149 -11.27 -9.71 -23.19
CA ASN A 149 -12.71 -9.57 -23.38
C ASN A 149 -13.47 -9.54 -22.05
N THR A 150 -14.60 -8.85 -22.03
CA THR A 150 -15.62 -8.91 -20.97
C THR A 150 -16.29 -10.28 -20.97
N PHE A 151 -17.07 -10.58 -19.93
CA PHE A 151 -17.89 -11.80 -19.88
C PHE A 151 -18.89 -11.92 -21.04
N ASN A 152 -19.24 -10.80 -21.68
CA ASN A 152 -20.14 -10.73 -22.83
C ASN A 152 -19.41 -10.78 -24.18
N GLY A 153 -18.08 -10.98 -24.18
CA GLY A 153 -17.28 -11.10 -25.40
C GLY A 153 -16.83 -9.78 -26.02
N GLU A 154 -17.09 -8.64 -25.38
CA GLU A 154 -16.63 -7.34 -25.87
C GLU A 154 -15.20 -7.02 -25.41
N PRO A 155 -14.38 -6.29 -26.18
CA PRO A 155 -13.04 -5.87 -25.74
C PRO A 155 -13.08 -5.08 -24.43
N PHE A 156 -12.37 -5.54 -23.40
CA PHE A 156 -12.28 -4.93 -22.07
C PHE A 156 -11.03 -4.04 -21.91
N ILE A 157 -9.97 -4.29 -22.67
CA ILE A 157 -8.69 -3.63 -22.46
C ILE A 157 -8.63 -2.29 -23.18
N TYR A 158 -8.45 -1.22 -22.40
CA TYR A 158 -8.21 0.12 -22.91
C TYR A 158 -6.71 0.45 -22.83
N PHE A 159 -6.10 0.68 -23.99
CA PHE A 159 -4.73 1.18 -24.06
C PHE A 159 -4.73 2.71 -24.06
N PRO A 160 -3.86 3.36 -23.27
CA PRO A 160 -3.71 4.81 -23.34
C PRO A 160 -3.01 5.16 -24.65
N TYR A 161 -3.77 5.62 -25.65
CA TYR A 161 -3.22 6.06 -26.93
C TYR A 161 -2.57 7.44 -26.86
N VAL A 162 -3.09 8.30 -25.99
CA VAL A 162 -2.61 9.67 -25.83
C VAL A 162 -2.54 10.03 -24.35
N ILE A 163 -1.44 10.65 -23.95
CA ILE A 163 -1.25 11.28 -22.64
C ILE A 163 -1.00 12.76 -22.88
N SER A 164 -1.80 13.61 -22.25
CA SER A 164 -1.71 15.06 -22.40
C SER A 164 -1.57 15.73 -21.05
N LEU A 165 -0.62 16.66 -20.96
CA LEU A 165 -0.45 17.53 -19.79
C LEU A 165 -1.15 18.85 -20.05
N LEU A 166 -2.07 19.21 -19.15
CA LEU A 166 -2.89 20.41 -19.28
C LEU A 166 -2.49 21.45 -18.23
N SER A 167 -2.56 22.73 -18.61
CA SER A 167 -2.26 23.86 -17.71
C SER A 167 -3.38 24.13 -16.71
N GLY A 168 -4.55 23.50 -16.86
CA GLY A 168 -5.71 23.70 -16.03
C GLY A 168 -6.88 22.80 -16.42
N LYS A 169 -8.05 23.15 -15.87
CA LYS A 169 -9.27 22.32 -15.88
C LYS A 169 -10.50 23.07 -16.43
N SER A 170 -10.28 24.11 -17.25
CA SER A 170 -11.37 24.90 -17.83
C SER A 170 -11.93 24.23 -19.09
N THR A 171 -13.19 24.54 -19.42
CA THR A 171 -13.84 24.06 -20.65
C THR A 171 -13.03 24.41 -21.89
N ASP A 172 -12.42 25.60 -21.94
CA ASP A 172 -11.60 26.05 -23.07
C ASP A 172 -10.34 25.20 -23.25
N ILE A 173 -9.66 24.84 -22.16
CA ILE A 173 -8.47 23.99 -22.19
C ILE A 173 -8.84 22.59 -22.71
N TYR A 174 -9.95 22.01 -22.25
CA TYR A 174 -10.42 20.73 -22.77
C TYR A 174 -10.82 20.81 -24.25
N ARG A 175 -11.47 21.89 -24.67
CA ARG A 175 -11.81 22.10 -26.09
C ARG A 175 -10.58 22.18 -26.98
N GLN A 176 -9.52 22.83 -26.50
CA GLN A 176 -8.23 22.85 -27.19
C GLN A 176 -7.63 21.44 -27.29
N LEU A 177 -7.58 20.69 -26.19
CA LEU A 177 -7.13 19.29 -26.19
C LEU A 177 -7.89 18.44 -27.23
N LEU A 178 -9.22 18.50 -27.23
CA LEU A 178 -10.03 17.73 -28.18
C LEU A 178 -9.76 18.14 -29.64
N SER A 179 -9.48 19.42 -29.89
CA SER A 179 -9.13 19.90 -31.24
C SER A 179 -7.76 19.39 -31.69
N GLU A 180 -6.78 19.33 -30.79
CA GLU A 180 -5.47 18.75 -31.08
C GLU A 180 -5.58 17.25 -31.38
N LEU A 181 -6.44 16.52 -30.66
CA LEU A 181 -6.71 15.12 -30.94
C LEU A 181 -7.31 14.91 -32.34
N GLU A 182 -8.31 15.73 -32.72
CA GLU A 182 -8.89 15.71 -34.07
C GLU A 182 -7.82 15.95 -35.15
N TYR A 183 -7.00 17.00 -34.95
CA TYR A 183 -5.92 17.35 -35.88
C TYR A 183 -4.89 16.23 -36.04
N HIS A 184 -4.46 15.61 -34.94
CA HIS A 184 -3.53 14.49 -34.98
C HIS A 184 -4.13 13.24 -35.61
N ALA A 185 -5.40 12.94 -35.33
CA ALA A 185 -6.08 11.81 -35.94
C ALA A 185 -6.19 11.99 -37.47
N GLU A 186 -6.54 13.18 -37.94
CA GLU A 186 -6.60 13.51 -39.37
C GLU A 186 -5.23 13.33 -40.04
N ARG A 187 -4.15 13.82 -39.41
CA ARG A 187 -2.78 13.63 -39.90
C ARG A 187 -2.37 12.17 -40.02
N LEU A 188 -2.85 11.33 -39.12
CA LEU A 188 -2.62 9.88 -39.13
C LEU A 188 -3.61 9.14 -40.06
N LYS A 189 -4.51 9.86 -40.73
CA LYS A 189 -5.59 9.31 -41.57
C LYS A 189 -6.49 8.35 -40.80
N LEU A 190 -6.67 8.59 -39.51
CA LEU A 190 -7.57 7.83 -38.64
C LEU A 190 -8.95 8.48 -38.67
N LYS A 191 -10.00 7.65 -38.83
CA LYS A 191 -11.38 8.11 -38.71
C LYS A 191 -11.68 8.35 -37.22
N PHE A 192 -11.75 9.62 -36.82
CA PHE A 192 -12.01 10.01 -35.44
C PHE A 192 -13.42 10.60 -35.27
N GLU A 193 -14.40 9.69 -35.14
CA GLU A 193 -15.80 10.01 -34.92
C GLU A 193 -16.31 9.21 -33.71
N PRO A 194 -16.04 9.66 -32.47
CA PRO A 194 -16.43 8.90 -31.29
C PRO A 194 -17.96 8.83 -31.17
N VAL A 195 -18.49 7.61 -31.07
CA VAL A 195 -19.93 7.36 -30.83
C VAL A 195 -20.23 7.35 -29.33
N HIS A 196 -19.29 6.84 -28.54
CA HIS A 196 -19.38 6.77 -27.08
C HIS A 196 -18.15 7.43 -26.46
N ILE A 197 -18.38 8.30 -25.49
CA ILE A 197 -17.31 8.98 -24.74
C ILE A 197 -17.56 8.76 -23.26
N MET A 198 -16.62 8.14 -22.57
CA MET A 198 -16.65 7.98 -21.12
C MET A 198 -15.65 8.96 -20.49
N SER A 199 -16.09 9.72 -19.49
CA SER A 199 -15.20 10.57 -18.70
C SER A 199 -15.55 10.52 -17.21
N ASP A 200 -14.72 11.12 -16.37
CA ASP A 200 -15.15 11.48 -15.02
C ASP A 200 -16.30 12.51 -15.04
N PHE A 201 -16.74 12.91 -13.84
CA PHE A 201 -17.87 13.82 -13.66
C PHE A 201 -17.46 15.31 -13.71
N GLU A 202 -16.29 15.64 -14.29
CA GLU A 202 -15.82 17.02 -14.35
C GLU A 202 -16.63 17.84 -15.36
N MET A 203 -17.38 18.83 -14.86
CA MET A 203 -18.37 19.57 -15.64
C MET A 203 -17.77 20.33 -16.83
N SER A 204 -16.56 20.86 -16.69
CA SER A 204 -15.81 21.57 -17.75
C SER A 204 -15.49 20.64 -18.92
N LEU A 205 -15.04 19.41 -18.64
CA LEU A 205 -14.78 18.39 -19.64
C LEU A 205 -16.07 17.94 -20.33
N ILE A 206 -17.13 17.67 -19.56
CA ILE A 206 -18.44 17.28 -20.11
C ILE A 206 -18.99 18.36 -21.06
N LYS A 207 -18.88 19.64 -20.68
CA LYS A 207 -19.28 20.76 -21.54
C LYS A 207 -18.46 20.81 -22.83
N ALA A 208 -17.14 20.64 -22.75
CA ALA A 208 -16.27 20.64 -23.93
C ALA A 208 -16.59 19.47 -24.87
N ILE A 209 -16.82 18.27 -24.32
CA ILE A 209 -17.23 17.09 -25.08
C ILE A 209 -18.55 17.34 -25.80
N LYS A 210 -19.58 17.85 -25.12
CA LYS A 210 -20.89 18.14 -25.72
C LYS A 210 -20.82 19.19 -26.83
N GLN A 211 -19.91 20.18 -26.70
CA GLN A 211 -19.69 21.18 -27.73
C GLN A 211 -18.99 20.61 -28.97
N LYS A 212 -18.00 19.74 -28.77
CA LYS A 212 -17.19 19.17 -29.86
C LYS A 212 -17.83 17.96 -30.54
N PHE A 213 -18.42 17.07 -29.77
CA PHE A 213 -19.02 15.82 -30.21
C PHE A 213 -20.50 15.76 -29.80
N PRO A 214 -21.37 16.66 -30.33
CA PRO A 214 -22.76 16.74 -29.90
C PRO A 214 -23.58 15.48 -30.23
N LYS A 215 -23.12 14.67 -31.18
CA LYS A 215 -23.74 13.38 -31.55
C LYS A 215 -23.24 12.20 -30.72
N ALA A 216 -22.13 12.36 -30.00
CA ALA A 216 -21.58 11.30 -29.18
C ALA A 216 -22.41 11.13 -27.91
N MET A 217 -22.65 9.88 -27.53
CA MET A 217 -23.26 9.54 -26.26
C MET A 217 -22.21 9.63 -25.16
N HIS A 218 -22.40 10.57 -24.24
CA HIS A 218 -21.52 10.74 -23.08
C HIS A 218 -21.96 9.85 -21.92
N HIS A 219 -21.02 9.10 -21.35
CA HIS A 219 -21.20 8.22 -20.21
C HIS A 219 -20.34 8.67 -19.03
N GLY A 220 -20.91 8.63 -17.83
CA GLY A 220 -20.14 8.83 -16.60
C GLY A 220 -19.30 7.59 -16.27
N CYS A 221 -18.07 7.80 -15.80
CA CYS A 221 -17.20 6.70 -15.42
C CYS A 221 -17.66 6.05 -14.10
N PHE A 222 -18.12 4.80 -14.18
CA PHE A 222 -18.59 4.02 -13.03
C PHE A 222 -17.54 3.90 -11.91
N PHE A 223 -16.27 3.71 -12.27
CA PHE A 223 -15.17 3.65 -11.30
C PHE A 223 -15.08 4.92 -10.45
N HIS A 224 -15.16 6.10 -11.07
CA HIS A 224 -15.11 7.38 -10.35
C HIS A 224 -16.38 7.61 -9.51
N LEU A 225 -17.53 7.09 -9.94
CA LEU A 225 -18.76 7.10 -9.16
C LEU A 225 -18.59 6.28 -7.88
N CYS A 226 -18.17 5.02 -8.00
CA CYS A 226 -17.90 4.14 -6.86
C CYS A 226 -16.85 4.74 -5.91
N GLN A 227 -15.80 5.37 -6.45
CA GLN A 227 -14.80 6.04 -5.64
C GLN A 227 -15.40 7.22 -4.86
N SER A 228 -16.30 7.99 -5.46
CA SER A 228 -16.95 9.13 -4.82
C SER A 228 -17.93 8.66 -3.74
N LEU A 229 -18.72 7.61 -4.03
CA LEU A 229 -19.60 6.97 -3.04
C LEU A 229 -18.81 6.38 -1.87
N TYR A 230 -17.64 5.78 -2.11
CA TYR A 230 -16.80 5.28 -1.04
C TYR A 230 -16.21 6.40 -0.17
N LYS A 231 -15.88 7.56 -0.76
CA LYS A 231 -15.49 8.74 0.03
C LYS A 231 -16.62 9.20 0.96
N GLU A 232 -17.87 9.10 0.50
CA GLU A 232 -19.04 9.42 1.33
C GLU A 232 -19.20 8.40 2.49
N VAL A 233 -19.04 7.11 2.21
CA VAL A 233 -19.00 6.07 3.26
C VAL A 233 -17.94 6.38 4.32
N GLN A 234 -16.78 6.89 3.90
CA GLN A 234 -15.74 7.33 4.83
C GLN A 234 -16.13 8.58 5.61
N ALA A 235 -16.77 9.56 4.98
CA ALA A 235 -17.21 10.79 5.62
C ALA A 235 -18.33 10.56 6.66
N LEU A 236 -19.10 9.49 6.50
CA LEU A 236 -20.13 9.03 7.44
C LEU A 236 -19.57 8.14 8.57
N ASP A 237 -18.25 8.00 8.68
CA ASP A 237 -17.57 7.11 9.63
C ASP A 237 -17.96 5.62 9.50
N LEU A 238 -18.53 5.22 8.35
CA LEU A 238 -18.94 3.84 8.08
C LEU A 238 -17.81 2.98 7.49
N ALA A 239 -16.58 3.48 7.41
CA ALA A 239 -15.47 2.76 6.77
C ALA A 239 -15.12 1.44 7.45
N GLU A 240 -15.18 1.39 8.79
CA GLU A 240 -14.95 0.15 9.55
C GLU A 240 -16.12 -0.83 9.40
N ALA A 241 -17.34 -0.32 9.51
CA ALA A 241 -18.56 -1.11 9.32
C ALA A 241 -18.60 -1.72 7.91
N TYR A 242 -18.28 -0.95 6.86
CA TYR A 242 -18.20 -1.45 5.49
C TYR A 242 -17.20 -2.62 5.32
N LEU A 243 -16.17 -2.72 6.16
CA LEU A 243 -15.20 -3.82 6.10
C LEU A 243 -15.66 -5.06 6.85
N ASN A 244 -16.34 -4.87 7.99
CA ASN A 244 -16.61 -5.91 8.97
C ASN A 244 -18.08 -6.39 8.99
N ASP A 245 -19.00 -5.60 8.47
CA ASP A 245 -20.44 -5.87 8.42
C ASP A 245 -20.88 -6.16 6.98
N GLU A 246 -21.42 -7.35 6.75
CA GLU A 246 -21.81 -7.79 5.42
C GLU A 246 -23.03 -7.07 4.87
N ASP A 247 -24.01 -6.74 5.73
CA ASP A 247 -25.26 -6.11 5.34
C ASP A 247 -25.01 -4.65 4.93
N ILE A 248 -24.17 -3.94 5.70
CA ILE A 248 -23.75 -2.57 5.37
C ILE A 248 -22.93 -2.57 4.07
N ARG A 249 -21.99 -3.51 3.93
CA ARG A 249 -21.19 -3.63 2.70
C ARG A 249 -22.06 -3.94 1.49
N LEU A 250 -23.05 -4.82 1.65
CA LEU A 250 -24.02 -5.16 0.61
C LEU A 250 -24.87 -3.94 0.25
N ALA A 251 -25.43 -3.23 1.23
CA ALA A 251 -26.21 -2.01 1.00
C ALA A 251 -25.40 -0.96 0.23
N CYS A 252 -24.14 -0.69 0.62
CA CYS A 252 -23.27 0.24 -0.10
C CYS A 252 -23.02 -0.20 -1.55
N ARG A 253 -22.78 -1.49 -1.79
CA ARG A 253 -22.56 -2.05 -3.14
C ARG A 253 -23.84 -2.02 -3.98
N SER A 254 -24.99 -2.29 -3.38
CA SER A 254 -26.30 -2.18 -4.03
C SER A 254 -26.55 -0.75 -4.48
N THR A 255 -26.26 0.25 -3.63
CA THR A 255 -26.35 1.67 -4.00
C THR A 255 -25.43 2.00 -5.18
N MET A 256 -24.20 1.48 -5.20
CA MET A 256 -23.31 1.66 -6.37
C MET A 256 -23.89 1.01 -7.63
N ALA A 257 -24.49 -0.18 -7.50
CA ALA A 257 -25.05 -0.94 -8.62
C ALA A 257 -26.31 -0.31 -9.24
N LEU A 258 -27.00 0.60 -8.55
CA LEU A 258 -28.16 1.32 -9.10
C LEU A 258 -27.85 2.02 -10.43
N ALA A 259 -26.62 2.51 -10.61
CA ALA A 259 -26.19 3.15 -11.86
C ALA A 259 -26.11 2.17 -13.05
N LEU A 260 -26.19 0.87 -12.82
CA LEU A 260 -26.15 -0.18 -13.83
C LEU A 260 -27.54 -0.76 -14.14
N LEU A 261 -28.57 -0.35 -13.41
CA LEU A 261 -29.94 -0.76 -13.68
C LEU A 261 -30.45 -0.05 -14.93
N SER A 262 -31.23 -0.77 -15.76
CA SER A 262 -31.95 -0.14 -16.86
C SER A 262 -33.02 0.80 -16.29
N PHE A 263 -33.40 1.80 -17.09
CA PHE A 263 -34.41 2.79 -16.70
C PHE A 263 -35.77 2.18 -16.34
N GLU A 264 -36.06 0.96 -16.80
CA GLU A 264 -37.28 0.22 -16.49
C GLU A 264 -37.29 -0.38 -15.07
N HIS A 265 -36.12 -0.48 -14.43
CA HIS A 265 -35.93 -1.09 -13.11
C HIS A 265 -35.55 -0.07 -12.02
N ILE A 266 -35.55 1.22 -12.33
CA ILE A 266 -35.33 2.35 -11.40
C ILE A 266 -36.67 3.04 -11.15
#